data_AF-A0A0F9C7R4-F1
#
_entry.id   AF-A0A0F9C7R4-F1
#
_cell.length_a   1.000
_cell.length_b   1.000
_cell.length_c   1.000
_cell.angle_alpha   90.00
_cell.angle_beta   90.00
_cell.angle_gamma   90.00
#
_symmetry.space_group_name_H-M   'P 1'
#
loop_
_entity.id
_entity.type
_entity.pdbx_description
1 polymer ?
#
loop_
_entity_poly.entity_id
_entity_poly.type
_entity_poly.pdbx_seq_one_letter_code
_entity_poly.pdbx_strand_id
1 'polypeptide(L)'
;MRIFKQLYGSIGQNEIRSLFSTGLEDVVEVYNTGQVIVNHDDILWRITHQAAYSKIKGRVASILAQKHQMNIISHHEHHLLQSRDEFDRYTIINNGGLHDHEKMAYVSQVDNTRPIMNNGFVMLQNGFPNMFTPYRTWTDWEDWFIDGTELYNIIEQRNNRRTGV
;
A
#
# COMPACT_ATOMS: atom_id res chain seq x y z
N MET A 1 -4.10 13.27 -2.34
CA MET A 1 -4.70 12.73 -3.58
C MET A 1 -5.17 13.88 -4.46
N ARG A 2 -4.75 13.96 -5.74
CA ARG A 2 -5.06 15.10 -6.64
C ARG A 2 -6.56 15.27 -6.97
N ILE A 3 -7.35 14.21 -6.83
CA ILE A 3 -8.80 14.19 -7.12
C ILE A 3 -9.57 15.26 -6.32
N PHE A 4 -9.35 15.40 -5.01
CA PHE A 4 -10.10 16.36 -4.20
C PHE A 4 -9.83 17.82 -4.58
N LYS A 5 -8.60 18.11 -5.02
CA LYS A 5 -8.21 19.45 -5.47
C LYS A 5 -8.80 19.77 -6.85
N GLN A 6 -9.00 18.76 -7.70
CA GLN A 6 -9.61 18.89 -9.02
C GLN A 6 -11.13 18.95 -8.97
N LEU A 7 -11.75 18.37 -7.95
CA LEU A 7 -13.20 18.35 -7.78
C LEU A 7 -13.76 19.59 -7.07
N TYR A 8 -12.92 20.51 -6.58
CA TYR A 8 -13.35 21.75 -5.92
C TYR A 8 -14.42 21.55 -4.81
N GLY A 9 -14.39 20.40 -4.12
CA GLY A 9 -15.37 20.08 -3.08
C GLY A 9 -16.73 19.56 -3.57
N SER A 10 -16.89 19.23 -4.86
CA SER A 10 -18.12 18.62 -5.39
C SER A 10 -18.35 17.16 -4.97
N ILE A 11 -17.30 16.49 -4.48
CA ILE A 11 -17.38 15.22 -3.76
C ILE A 11 -16.64 15.42 -2.44
N GLY A 12 -17.35 15.25 -1.32
CA GLY A 12 -16.80 15.35 0.02
C GLY A 12 -16.11 14.06 0.48
N GLN A 13 -15.45 14.14 1.62
CA GLN A 13 -14.71 13.03 2.23
C GLN A 13 -15.64 11.87 2.59
N ASN A 14 -16.86 12.18 3.03
CA ASN A 14 -17.83 11.18 3.46
C ASN A 14 -18.35 10.37 2.26
N GLU A 15 -18.48 10.99 1.09
CA GLU A 15 -18.90 10.31 -0.14
C GLU A 15 -17.80 9.41 -0.73
N ILE A 16 -16.52 9.79 -0.65
CA ILE A 16 -15.42 8.88 -1.05
C ILE A 16 -15.18 7.80 0.01
N ARG A 17 -15.27 8.16 1.30
CA ARG A 17 -15.18 7.19 2.40
C ARG A 17 -16.27 6.12 2.23
N SER A 18 -17.52 6.51 2.00
CA SER A 18 -18.61 5.54 1.80
C SER A 18 -18.35 4.63 0.59
N LEU A 19 -17.78 5.14 -0.51
CA LEU A 19 -17.45 4.30 -1.67
C LEU A 19 -16.43 3.19 -1.38
N PHE A 20 -15.49 3.41 -0.45
CA PHE A 20 -14.39 2.46 -0.19
C PHE A 20 -14.41 1.80 1.19
N SER A 21 -15.26 2.27 2.10
CA SER A 21 -15.30 1.81 3.49
C SER A 21 -16.69 1.41 3.96
N THR A 22 -17.69 1.28 3.08
CA THR A 22 -19.01 0.77 3.47
C THR A 22 -18.85 -0.62 4.10
N GLY A 23 -19.22 -0.75 5.38
CA GLY A 23 -19.07 -2.00 6.15
C GLY A 23 -17.67 -2.25 6.72
N LEU A 24 -16.78 -1.24 6.67
CA LEU A 24 -15.41 -1.28 7.23
C LEU A 24 -15.15 -0.11 8.19
N GLU A 25 -16.19 0.55 8.69
CA GLU A 25 -16.08 1.81 9.42
C GLU A 25 -15.26 1.69 10.72
N ASP A 26 -15.28 0.51 11.35
CA ASP A 26 -14.53 0.20 12.57
C ASP A 26 -13.08 -0.29 12.28
N VAL A 27 -12.79 -0.60 11.02
CA VAL A 27 -11.53 -1.18 10.56
C VAL A 27 -10.69 -0.15 9.82
N VAL A 28 -11.31 0.79 9.10
CA VAL A 28 -10.61 1.70 8.19
C VAL A 28 -11.02 3.15 8.45
N GLU A 29 -10.02 3.99 8.70
CA GLU A 29 -10.16 5.44 8.81
C GLU A 29 -9.38 6.16 7.70
N VAL A 30 -10.07 6.98 6.91
CA VAL A 30 -9.48 7.71 5.76
C VAL A 30 -9.42 9.20 6.05
N TYR A 31 -8.25 9.82 5.85
CA TYR A 31 -8.01 11.22 6.12
C TYR A 31 -7.76 12.04 4.83
N ASN A 32 -8.22 13.30 4.82
CA ASN A 32 -8.07 14.24 3.70
C ASN A 32 -6.62 14.58 3.34
N THR A 33 -5.70 14.43 4.28
CA THR A 33 -4.28 14.69 4.06
C THR A 33 -3.55 13.53 3.35
N GLY A 34 -4.27 12.47 2.95
CA GLY A 34 -3.72 11.40 2.13
C GLY A 34 -3.12 10.23 2.92
N GLN A 35 -3.65 9.98 4.13
CA GLN A 35 -3.35 8.80 4.91
C GLN A 35 -4.61 7.98 5.17
N VAL A 36 -4.41 6.68 5.34
CA VAL A 36 -5.41 5.72 5.78
C VAL A 36 -4.86 5.01 7.00
N ILE A 37 -5.68 4.86 8.03
CA ILE A 37 -5.40 4.00 9.18
C ILE A 37 -6.25 2.75 9.03
N VAL A 38 -5.64 1.59 9.21
CA VAL A 38 -6.29 0.29 9.24
C VAL A 38 -6.06 -0.31 10.62
N ASN A 39 -7.13 -0.69 11.31
CA ASN A 39 -7.10 -1.41 12.57
C ASN A 39 -7.57 -2.85 12.31
N HIS A 40 -6.72 -3.82 12.59
CA HIS A 40 -7.08 -5.23 12.55
C HIS A 40 -6.65 -5.88 13.86
N ASP A 41 -7.60 -6.28 14.69
CA ASP A 41 -7.35 -6.90 16.00
C ASP A 41 -6.32 -6.12 16.86
N ASP A 42 -6.55 -4.81 17.02
CA ASP A 42 -5.68 -3.86 17.72
C ASP A 42 -4.28 -3.64 17.10
N ILE A 43 -4.02 -4.22 15.92
CA ILE A 43 -2.83 -3.95 15.13
C ILE A 43 -3.09 -2.76 14.21
N LEU A 44 -2.52 -1.61 14.56
CA LEU A 44 -2.64 -0.38 13.79
C LEU A 44 -1.61 -0.31 12.66
N TRP A 45 -2.12 -0.02 11.47
CA TRP A 45 -1.38 0.26 10.25
C TRP A 45 -1.71 1.65 9.73
N ARG A 46 -0.71 2.47 9.47
CA ARG A 46 -0.87 3.73 8.74
C ARG A 46 -0.24 3.63 7.36
N ILE A 47 -1.09 3.80 6.37
CA ILE A 47 -0.77 3.83 4.95
C ILE A 47 -0.73 5.31 4.56
N THR A 48 0.42 5.79 4.08
CA THR A 48 0.60 7.22 3.84
C THR A 48 1.42 7.52 2.60
N HIS A 49 1.09 8.61 1.93
CA HIS A 49 1.93 9.25 0.93
C HIS A 49 2.50 10.55 1.51
N GLN A 50 3.56 10.41 2.28
CA GLN A 50 4.22 11.48 3.02
C GLN A 50 4.89 12.51 2.10
N ALA A 51 5.09 13.74 2.59
CA ALA A 51 5.80 14.77 1.83
C ALA A 51 7.33 14.63 1.88
N ALA A 52 7.86 14.03 2.95
CA ALA A 52 9.29 13.88 3.14
C ALA A 52 9.85 12.71 2.30
N TYR A 53 11.05 12.91 1.76
CA TYR A 53 11.79 11.93 0.98
C TYR A 53 13.18 11.72 1.59
N SER A 54 13.62 10.47 1.72
CA SER A 54 14.98 10.08 2.10
C SER A 54 15.59 9.16 1.04
N LYS A 55 16.91 9.28 0.84
CA LYS A 55 17.69 8.31 0.05
C LYS A 55 18.01 7.04 0.85
N ILE A 56 18.00 7.14 2.18
CA ILE A 56 18.16 6.01 3.08
C ILE A 56 16.79 5.35 3.20
N LYS A 57 16.68 4.14 2.61
CA LYS A 57 15.44 3.35 2.61
C LYS A 57 14.93 3.14 4.04
N GLY A 58 13.63 3.27 4.23
CA GLY A 58 12.98 3.02 5.53
C GLY A 58 13.15 4.14 6.57
N ARG A 59 14.09 5.08 6.39
CA ARG A 59 14.33 6.15 7.39
C ARG A 59 13.07 6.96 7.70
N VAL A 60 12.36 7.42 6.66
CA VAL A 60 11.14 8.21 6.85
C VAL A 60 10.03 7.35 7.46
N ALA A 61 9.89 6.10 7.04
CA ALA A 61 8.91 5.18 7.60
C ALA A 61 9.17 4.89 9.09
N SER A 62 10.44 4.67 9.50
CA SER A 62 10.86 4.50 10.90
C SER A 62 10.48 5.71 11.76
N ILE A 63 10.82 6.93 11.30
CA ILE A 63 10.49 8.17 12.00
C ILE A 63 8.97 8.34 12.14
N LEU A 64 8.20 8.04 11.08
CA LEU A 64 6.74 8.12 11.12
C LEU A 64 6.14 7.07 12.06
N ALA A 65 6.71 5.86 12.11
CA ALA A 65 6.27 4.81 13.01
C ALA A 65 6.46 5.23 14.46
N GLN A 66 7.62 5.81 14.80
CA GLN A 66 7.87 6.38 16.12
C GLN A 66 7.00 7.59 16.43
N LYS A 67 6.74 8.47 15.46
CA LYS A 67 5.88 9.63 15.67
C LYS A 67 4.42 9.25 15.95
N HIS A 68 3.92 8.24 15.26
CA HIS A 68 2.51 7.86 15.31
C HIS A 68 2.24 6.61 16.15
N GLN A 69 3.27 5.94 16.64
CA GLN A 69 3.20 4.72 17.46
C GLN A 69 2.39 3.60 16.78
N MET A 70 2.68 3.34 15.50
CA MET A 70 1.98 2.33 14.68
C MET A 70 2.83 1.83 13.51
N ASN A 71 2.44 0.70 12.93
CA ASN A 71 3.09 0.17 11.71
C ASN A 71 2.88 1.12 10.53
N ILE A 72 3.84 1.20 9.61
CA ILE A 72 3.82 2.17 8.51
C ILE A 72 3.97 1.48 7.15
N ILE A 73 3.11 1.85 6.20
CA ILE A 73 3.31 1.62 4.76
C ILE A 73 3.44 2.99 4.08
N SER A 74 4.65 3.33 3.66
CA SER A 74 5.01 4.62 3.05
C SER A 74 5.09 4.50 1.53
N HIS A 75 4.72 5.55 0.80
CA HIS A 75 4.57 5.50 -0.67
C HIS A 75 5.41 6.53 -1.42
N HIS A 76 6.04 7.51 -0.77
CA HIS A 76 6.67 8.62 -1.52
C HIS A 76 8.02 8.25 -2.16
N GLU A 77 8.70 7.25 -1.62
CA GLU A 77 10.08 6.92 -1.98
C GLU A 77 10.16 5.80 -3.02
N HIS A 78 9.22 4.85 -3.02
CA HIS A 78 9.14 3.73 -3.96
C HIS A 78 10.38 2.82 -3.98
N HIS A 79 11.08 2.64 -2.87
CA HIS A 79 12.38 1.94 -2.86
C HIS A 79 12.28 0.43 -2.67
N LEU A 80 11.12 -0.09 -2.28
CA LEU A 80 10.88 -1.45 -1.78
C LEU A 80 11.77 -1.79 -0.59
N LEU A 81 11.16 -1.82 0.59
CA LEU A 81 11.78 -2.28 1.82
C LEU A 81 10.69 -2.74 2.78
N GLN A 82 10.90 -3.88 3.44
CA GLN A 82 10.16 -4.30 4.62
C GLN A 82 11.15 -4.56 5.74
N SER A 83 10.96 -3.92 6.89
CA SER A 83 11.87 -4.00 8.04
C SER A 83 11.12 -3.70 9.33
N ARG A 84 11.82 -3.74 10.46
CA ARG A 84 11.43 -3.09 11.70
C ARG A 84 11.95 -1.66 11.76
N ASP A 85 11.29 -0.83 12.54
CA ASP A 85 11.76 0.52 12.86
C ASP A 85 13.02 0.49 13.75
N GLU A 86 13.56 1.66 14.08
CA GLU A 86 14.81 1.81 14.84
C GLU A 86 14.81 1.14 16.22
N PHE A 87 13.63 0.98 16.84
CA PHE A 87 13.50 0.37 18.18
C PHE A 87 12.79 -0.99 18.17
N ASP A 88 12.66 -1.62 17.01
CA ASP A 88 12.02 -2.93 16.84
C ASP A 88 10.57 -3.02 17.34
N ARG A 89 9.82 -1.91 17.40
CA ARG A 89 8.43 -1.84 17.90
C ARG A 89 7.39 -1.99 16.80
N TYR A 90 7.68 -1.49 15.61
CA TYR A 90 6.74 -1.39 14.51
C TYR A 90 7.33 -1.95 13.22
N THR A 91 6.50 -2.58 12.41
CA THR A 91 6.84 -2.95 11.05
C THR A 91 6.76 -1.72 10.17
N ILE A 92 7.81 -1.50 9.39
CA ILE A 92 7.91 -0.40 8.44
C ILE A 92 8.08 -0.95 7.04
N ILE A 93 7.32 -0.36 6.12
CA ILE A 93 7.34 -0.72 4.73
C ILE A 93 7.49 0.55 3.89
N ASN A 94 8.46 0.53 3.00
CA ASN A 94 8.55 1.46 1.87
C ASN A 94 7.99 0.71 0.66
N ASN A 95 6.74 1.02 0.31
CA ASN A 95 6.04 0.38 -0.78
C ASN A 95 6.65 0.77 -2.12
N GLY A 96 6.56 -0.10 -3.14
CA GLY A 96 6.98 0.20 -4.50
C GLY A 96 5.96 1.07 -5.24
N GLY A 97 6.10 1.11 -6.56
CA GLY A 97 5.13 1.73 -7.46
C GLY A 97 4.59 0.77 -8.52
N LEU A 98 3.44 1.10 -9.09
CA LEU A 98 2.93 0.49 -10.32
C LEU A 98 3.06 1.50 -11.46
N HIS A 99 4.29 1.89 -11.77
CA HIS A 99 4.56 2.94 -12.74
C HIS A 99 5.78 2.65 -13.61
N ASP A 100 5.87 3.35 -14.74
CA ASP A 100 7.09 3.36 -15.54
C ASP A 100 8.08 4.34 -14.90
N HIS A 101 9.12 3.79 -14.26
CA HIS A 101 10.11 4.59 -13.53
C HIS A 101 10.93 5.50 -14.46
N GLU A 102 11.08 5.16 -15.74
CA GLU A 102 11.78 6.00 -16.72
C GLU A 102 11.00 7.29 -16.99
N LYS A 103 9.67 7.24 -16.86
CA LYS A 103 8.77 8.38 -17.04
C LYS A 103 8.62 9.25 -15.79
N MET A 104 9.31 8.95 -14.69
CA MET A 104 9.29 9.73 -13.46
C MET A 104 10.24 10.94 -13.52
N ALA A 105 9.75 12.02 -14.13
CA ALA A 105 10.50 13.24 -14.45
C ALA A 105 11.47 13.74 -13.35
N TYR A 106 11.07 13.75 -12.09
CA TYR A 106 11.87 14.31 -11.00
C TYR A 106 13.03 13.40 -10.51
N VAL A 107 13.06 12.15 -10.95
CA VAL A 107 14.14 11.19 -10.64
C VAL A 107 14.98 10.89 -11.87
N SER A 108 14.39 10.86 -13.06
CA SER A 108 15.04 10.36 -14.28
C SER A 108 15.51 11.45 -15.26
N GLN A 109 15.06 12.70 -15.18
CA GLN A 109 15.40 13.72 -16.20
C GLN A 109 16.67 14.52 -15.93
N VAL A 110 17.20 14.47 -14.71
CA VAL A 110 18.43 15.19 -14.32
C VAL A 110 19.29 14.27 -13.48
N ASP A 111 20.58 14.19 -13.79
CA ASP A 111 21.54 13.40 -13.01
C ASP A 111 21.47 13.75 -11.52
N ASN A 112 21.25 12.72 -10.70
CA ASN A 112 21.15 12.86 -9.27
C ASN A 112 21.50 11.53 -8.59
N THR A 113 21.74 11.58 -7.28
CA THR A 113 22.11 10.38 -6.49
C THR A 113 20.92 9.71 -5.81
N ARG A 114 19.69 9.94 -6.27
CA ARG A 114 18.51 9.25 -5.72
C ARG A 114 18.46 7.81 -6.25
N PRO A 115 18.03 6.84 -5.44
CA PRO A 115 17.80 5.48 -5.92
C PRO A 115 16.72 5.45 -7.00
N ILE A 116 16.77 4.42 -7.85
CA ILE A 116 15.69 4.10 -8.78
C ILE A 116 14.43 3.76 -7.98
N MET A 117 13.29 4.22 -8.49
CA MET A 117 11.97 3.84 -7.98
C MET A 117 11.59 2.48 -8.53
N ASN A 118 11.37 1.53 -7.63
CA ASN A 118 11.18 0.14 -7.97
C ASN A 118 9.69 -0.20 -8.07
N ASN A 119 9.39 -1.09 -9.02
CA ASN A 119 8.04 -1.59 -9.18
C ASN A 119 7.68 -2.61 -8.12
N GLY A 120 6.47 -2.50 -7.59
CA GLY A 120 5.93 -3.42 -6.59
C GLY A 120 4.81 -2.77 -5.80
N PHE A 121 4.11 -3.59 -5.03
CA PHE A 121 2.99 -3.14 -4.21
C PHE A 121 2.90 -3.97 -2.94
N VAL A 122 2.12 -3.48 -1.97
CA VAL A 122 1.85 -4.20 -0.72
C VAL A 122 0.37 -4.52 -0.66
N MET A 123 0.05 -5.77 -0.36
CA MET A 123 -1.29 -6.19 0.03
C MET A 123 -1.31 -6.37 1.55
N LEU A 124 -2.14 -5.59 2.23
CA LEU A 124 -2.40 -5.79 3.65
C LEU A 124 -3.65 -6.67 3.78
N GLN A 125 -3.46 -7.90 4.24
CA GLN A 125 -4.53 -8.88 4.38
C GLN A 125 -4.54 -9.42 5.81
N ASN A 126 -5.67 -9.28 6.50
CA ASN A 126 -5.83 -9.73 7.89
C ASN A 126 -4.68 -9.25 8.80
N GLY A 127 -4.36 -7.96 8.73
CA GLY A 127 -3.27 -7.36 9.51
C GLY A 127 -1.85 -7.72 9.08
N PHE A 128 -1.69 -8.64 8.11
CA PHE A 128 -0.39 -9.09 7.62
C PHE A 128 -0.02 -8.44 6.28
N PRO A 129 1.15 -7.79 6.16
CA PRO A 129 1.60 -7.17 4.93
C PRO A 129 2.35 -8.17 4.03
N ASN A 130 1.92 -8.30 2.79
CA ASN A 130 2.62 -9.05 1.75
C ASN A 130 3.16 -8.08 0.71
N MET A 131 4.49 -8.06 0.53
CA MET A 131 5.16 -7.24 -0.47
C MET A 131 5.35 -8.04 -1.76
N PHE A 132 4.84 -7.50 -2.86
CA PHE A 132 4.93 -8.06 -4.19
C PHE A 132 5.90 -7.25 -5.04
N THR A 133 6.86 -7.92 -5.64
CA THR A 133 7.93 -7.30 -6.43
C THR A 133 8.21 -8.12 -7.69
N PRO A 134 8.78 -7.53 -8.75
CA PRO A 134 9.22 -8.28 -9.93
C PRO A 134 10.45 -9.15 -9.66
N TYR A 135 11.07 -9.05 -8.48
CA TYR A 135 12.26 -9.83 -8.13
C TYR A 135 11.85 -11.22 -7.64
N ARG A 136 12.20 -12.25 -8.41
CA ARG A 136 11.93 -13.67 -8.08
C ARG A 136 12.57 -14.12 -6.77
N THR A 137 13.58 -13.42 -6.28
CA THR A 137 14.21 -13.69 -4.98
C THR A 137 13.42 -13.15 -3.79
N TRP A 138 12.34 -12.41 -4.03
CA TRP A 138 11.56 -11.76 -2.98
C TRP A 138 10.07 -12.08 -3.05
N THR A 139 9.54 -12.31 -4.25
CA THR A 139 8.17 -12.75 -4.46
C THR A 139 8.19 -14.03 -5.29
N ASP A 140 7.71 -15.11 -4.70
CA ASP A 140 7.36 -16.32 -5.44
C ASP A 140 5.96 -16.14 -6.03
N TRP A 141 5.91 -15.81 -7.31
CA TRP A 141 4.64 -15.60 -8.00
C TRP A 141 3.90 -16.90 -8.32
N GLU A 142 4.59 -18.04 -8.31
CA GLU A 142 3.97 -19.35 -8.58
C GLU A 142 3.17 -19.81 -7.35
N ASP A 143 3.69 -19.54 -6.15
CA ASP A 143 3.00 -19.83 -4.88
C ASP A 143 1.79 -18.89 -4.64
N TRP A 144 1.93 -17.61 -4.99
CA TRP A 144 0.84 -16.63 -4.84
C TRP A 144 -0.28 -16.75 -5.86
N PHE A 145 0.04 -17.27 -7.04
CA PHE A 145 -0.92 -17.56 -8.09
C PHE A 145 -0.93 -19.06 -8.35
N ILE A 146 -1.38 -19.82 -7.33
CA ILE A 146 -1.76 -21.22 -7.53
C ILE A 146 -2.65 -21.26 -8.77
N ASP A 147 -2.15 -22.02 -9.76
CA ASP A 147 -2.62 -22.21 -11.14
C ASP A 147 -4.00 -21.59 -11.45
N GLY A 148 -4.09 -20.75 -12.47
CA GLY A 148 -5.33 -20.07 -12.88
C GLY A 148 -6.53 -21.01 -13.12
N THR A 149 -6.29 -22.32 -13.21
CA THR A 149 -7.30 -23.38 -13.20
C THR A 149 -8.04 -23.51 -11.85
N GLU A 150 -7.37 -23.34 -10.71
CA GLU A 150 -7.98 -23.50 -9.38
C GLU A 150 -8.89 -22.32 -9.04
N LEU A 151 -8.49 -21.10 -9.42
CA LEU A 151 -9.31 -19.89 -9.27
C LEU A 151 -10.57 -19.96 -10.16
N TYR A 152 -10.44 -20.47 -11.39
CA TYR A 152 -11.57 -20.73 -12.30
C TYR A 152 -12.55 -21.72 -11.67
N ASN A 153 -12.06 -22.82 -11.10
CA ASN A 153 -12.89 -23.82 -10.43
C ASN A 153 -13.62 -23.27 -9.19
N ILE A 154 -12.98 -22.41 -8.40
CA ILE A 154 -13.61 -21.76 -7.23
C ILE A 154 -14.70 -20.77 -7.66
N ILE A 155 -14.48 -20.02 -8.74
CA ILE A 155 -15.45 -19.06 -9.29
C ILE A 155 -16.66 -19.80 -9.89
N GLU A 156 -16.43 -20.86 -10.67
CA GLU A 156 -17.48 -21.74 -11.19
C GLU A 156 -18.31 -22.36 -10.06
N GLN A 157 -17.67 -22.92 -9.03
CA GLN A 157 -18.37 -23.52 -7.89
C GLN A 157 -19.20 -22.49 -7.10
N ARG A 158 -18.74 -21.24 -6.99
CA ARG A 158 -19.50 -20.14 -6.35
C ARG A 158 -20.67 -19.68 -7.20
N ASN A 159 -20.54 -19.66 -8.52
CA ASN A 159 -21.61 -19.30 -9.44
C ASN A 159 -22.69 -20.38 -9.53
N ASN A 160 -22.31 -21.66 -9.49
CA ASN A 160 -23.25 -22.79 -9.47
C ASN A 160 -24.02 -22.89 -8.14
N ARG A 161 -23.46 -22.41 -7.02
CA ARG A 161 -24.19 -22.29 -5.75
C ARG A 161 -25.17 -21.10 -5.68
N ARG A 162 -24.99 -20.10 -6.54
CA ARG A 162 -25.88 -18.92 -6.64
C ARG A 162 -27.00 -19.10 -7.67
N THR A 163 -26.86 -20.06 -8.57
CA THR A 163 -27.82 -20.35 -9.65
C THR A 163 -28.61 -21.63 -9.39
N GLY A 164 -28.76 -22.05 -8.13
CA GLY A 164 -29.59 -23.19 -7.72
C GLY A 164 -31.08 -23.00 -8.06
N VAL A 165 -31.37 -23.18 -9.35
CA VAL A 165 -32.56 -23.77 -9.96
C VAL A 165 -32.12 -25.14 -10.45
#